data_AF-A0A525C0B6-F1
#
_entry.id   AF-A0A525C0B6-F1
#
_cell.length_a   1.000
_cell.length_b   1.000
_cell.length_c   1.000
_cell.angle_alpha   90.00
_cell.angle_beta   90.00
_cell.angle_gamma   90.00
#
_symmetry.space_group_name_H-M   'P 1'
#
loop_
_entity.id
_entity.type
_entity.pdbx_description
1 polymer ?
#
loop_
_entity_poly.entity_id
_entity_poly.type
_entity_poly.pdbx_seq_one_letter_code
_entity_poly.pdbx_strand_id
1 'polypeptide(L)'
;SQRVSSKPNNAGKKMHTANLPSAASPKAEKIKSKRPHSHKRHDKSGKHQSNEATPAVSQREKIKITAQEIKERYSSGFSSPEEARNKSLEKWNTIIDSKNRRNLTIDVENLAKDQARKILQKRGSGAPTMERIIQLSNNLAEKDVFDQIRDKKSLQDFIILTIAKYLDQ
;
A
#
# COMPACT_ATOMS: atom_id res chain seq x y z
N SER A 1 63.75 -2.34 21.78
CA SER A 1 64.24 -1.55 20.65
C SER A 1 63.09 -0.79 20.01
N GLN A 2 63.13 0.53 20.14
CA GLN A 2 62.33 1.48 19.36
C GLN A 2 62.85 1.54 17.93
N ARG A 3 61.97 1.82 16.95
CA ARG A 3 62.08 2.90 15.93
C ARG A 3 60.98 2.68 14.87
N VAL A 4 59.96 3.57 14.83
CA VAL A 4 59.77 4.72 13.89
C VAL A 4 59.68 4.32 12.42
N SER A 5 58.94 4.93 11.50
CA SER A 5 57.87 5.94 11.43
C SER A 5 57.61 6.11 9.92
N SER A 6 56.52 6.83 9.60
CA SER A 6 56.31 7.66 8.39
C SER A 6 55.53 7.00 7.25
N LYS A 7 54.55 7.63 6.60
CA LYS A 7 53.73 8.85 6.81
C LYS A 7 52.74 8.85 5.62
N PRO A 8 51.48 9.30 5.78
CA PRO A 8 50.59 9.56 4.65
C PRO A 8 50.75 11.01 4.18
N ASN A 9 50.68 11.24 2.87
CA ASN A 9 50.51 12.59 2.30
C ASN A 9 50.07 12.47 0.84
N ASN A 10 48.89 12.96 0.50
CA ASN A 10 48.81 14.10 -0.42
C ASN A 10 47.45 14.79 -0.34
N ALA A 11 47.51 16.10 -0.21
CA ALA A 11 46.41 17.03 -0.15
C ALA A 11 46.35 17.82 -1.46
N GLY A 12 45.15 18.27 -1.82
CA GLY A 12 44.97 19.61 -2.35
C GLY A 12 44.56 19.75 -3.81
N LYS A 13 43.40 20.39 -4.02
CA LYS A 13 43.20 21.65 -4.77
C LYS A 13 41.68 21.91 -4.87
N LYS A 14 41.12 22.90 -4.17
CA LYS A 14 40.93 24.33 -4.58
C LYS A 14 40.31 24.42 -5.98
N MET A 15 38.99 24.62 -6.07
CA MET A 15 38.27 25.90 -6.26
C MET A 15 38.62 26.61 -7.57
N HIS A 16 37.62 26.95 -8.40
CA HIS A 16 37.43 28.25 -9.06
C HIS A 16 36.15 28.27 -9.94
N THR A 17 35.32 29.30 -9.71
CA THR A 17 34.56 30.18 -10.66
C THR A 17 33.58 29.55 -11.67
N ALA A 18 32.25 29.81 -11.60
CA ALA A 18 31.48 31.03 -11.87
C ALA A 18 31.07 31.25 -13.35
N ASN A 19 29.87 31.81 -13.53
CA ASN A 19 29.22 32.39 -14.73
C ASN A 19 28.63 31.44 -15.78
N LEU A 20 27.49 31.70 -16.43
CA LEU A 20 26.31 32.60 -16.34
C LEU A 20 25.33 32.08 -17.46
N PRO A 21 24.15 32.67 -17.71
CA PRO A 21 22.95 31.97 -18.15
C PRO A 21 22.71 32.06 -19.65
N SER A 22 21.89 31.17 -20.20
CA SER A 22 21.32 31.36 -21.55
C SER A 22 19.90 31.91 -21.43
N ALA A 23 19.74 33.11 -22.00
CA ALA A 23 18.55 33.94 -22.11
C ALA A 23 17.44 33.24 -22.93
N ALA A 24 16.17 33.39 -22.56
CA ALA A 24 15.16 34.28 -23.19
C ALA A 24 14.97 34.02 -24.70
N SER A 25 13.79 33.77 -25.26
CA SER A 25 12.45 34.41 -25.13
C SER A 25 11.54 33.73 -26.21
N PRO A 26 10.27 34.12 -26.50
CA PRO A 26 9.27 34.94 -25.79
C PRO A 26 7.82 34.38 -25.82
N LYS A 27 6.91 35.06 -25.07
CA LYS A 27 5.51 35.51 -25.38
C LYS A 27 4.61 34.64 -26.28
N ALA A 28 3.30 34.59 -26.15
CA ALA A 28 2.25 35.06 -25.25
C ALA A 28 0.96 34.69 -26.00
N GLU A 29 -0.07 34.11 -25.37
CA GLU A 29 -1.43 34.47 -25.80
C GLU A 29 -2.48 34.22 -24.71
N LYS A 30 -3.24 35.28 -24.50
CA LYS A 30 -4.25 35.50 -23.50
C LYS A 30 -5.51 35.78 -24.30
N ILE A 31 -6.40 34.80 -24.44
CA ILE A 31 -7.74 35.07 -24.98
C ILE A 31 -8.76 34.84 -23.89
N LYS A 32 -9.15 35.98 -23.32
CA LYS A 32 -10.29 36.19 -22.44
C LYS A 32 -11.46 36.52 -23.37
N SER A 33 -12.44 35.63 -23.49
CA SER A 33 -13.72 35.99 -24.13
C SER A 33 -14.86 35.81 -23.14
N LYS A 34 -15.57 36.90 -22.88
CA LYS A 34 -16.74 37.01 -22.01
C LYS A 34 -17.96 37.28 -22.90
N ARG A 35 -19.05 36.54 -22.63
CA ARG A 35 -20.50 36.93 -22.65
C ARG A 35 -21.23 37.01 -24.01
N PRO A 36 -22.60 37.03 -24.05
CA PRO A 36 -23.64 36.52 -23.12
C PRO A 36 -24.93 35.90 -23.80
N HIS A 37 -25.86 35.38 -22.96
CA HIS A 37 -27.34 35.22 -23.15
C HIS A 37 -27.85 34.16 -24.15
N SER A 38 -29.02 33.51 -24.04
CA SER A 38 -30.08 33.33 -23.03
C SER A 38 -31.09 32.29 -23.60
N HIS A 39 -31.94 31.73 -22.73
CA HIS A 39 -33.17 30.94 -22.99
C HIS A 39 -33.03 29.45 -23.36
N LYS A 40 -33.43 28.56 -22.45
CA LYS A 40 -34.82 28.02 -22.48
C LYS A 40 -35.17 27.35 -21.15
N ARG A 41 -36.27 27.82 -20.55
CA ARG A 41 -36.98 27.14 -19.47
C ARG A 41 -37.59 25.85 -20.03
N HIS A 42 -37.50 24.76 -19.27
CA HIS A 42 -38.55 23.76 -19.23
C HIS A 42 -38.78 23.37 -17.78
N ASP A 43 -39.97 23.76 -17.33
CA ASP A 43 -40.62 23.30 -16.12
C ASP A 43 -41.15 21.88 -16.38
N LYS A 44 -40.77 20.92 -15.57
CA LYS A 44 -41.66 19.79 -15.23
C LYS A 44 -41.22 19.09 -13.96
N SER A 45 -41.81 19.57 -12.88
CA SER A 45 -42.38 18.79 -11.79
C SER A 45 -42.52 17.28 -12.08
N GLY A 46 -41.77 16.48 -11.31
CA GLY A 46 -41.77 15.01 -11.29
C GLY A 46 -41.42 14.52 -9.88
N LYS A 47 -42.48 14.40 -9.09
CA LYS A 47 -42.58 14.07 -7.66
C LYS A 47 -41.98 12.69 -7.29
N HIS A 48 -41.20 12.68 -6.22
CA HIS A 48 -41.00 11.63 -5.19
C HIS A 48 -41.23 10.16 -5.56
N GLN A 49 -40.18 9.36 -5.43
CA GLN A 49 -40.08 8.06 -4.72
C GLN A 49 -38.75 7.43 -5.15
N SER A 50 -37.81 7.02 -4.30
CA SER A 50 -37.79 6.71 -2.88
C SER A 50 -36.37 6.98 -2.39
N ASN A 51 -36.21 7.86 -1.41
CA ASN A 51 -35.01 7.83 -0.57
C ASN A 51 -35.11 6.56 0.27
N GLU A 52 -34.69 5.42 -0.28
CA GLU A 52 -34.08 4.39 0.56
C GLU A 52 -32.80 5.00 1.09
N ALA A 53 -32.93 5.68 2.23
CA ALA A 53 -31.81 6.01 3.07
C ALA A 53 -31.24 4.68 3.58
N THR A 54 -30.46 4.02 2.72
CA THR A 54 -29.47 3.06 3.19
C THR A 54 -28.66 3.80 4.27
N PRO A 55 -28.55 3.25 5.49
CA PRO A 55 -27.74 3.89 6.50
C PRO A 55 -26.36 4.07 5.89
N ALA A 56 -25.83 5.29 5.92
CA ALA A 56 -24.54 5.60 5.32
C ALA A 56 -23.46 4.87 6.13
N VAL A 57 -23.23 3.60 5.81
CA VAL A 57 -22.22 2.72 6.43
C VAL A 57 -20.89 3.44 6.34
N SER A 58 -20.29 3.69 7.50
CA SER A 58 -19.05 4.44 7.57
C SER A 58 -17.95 3.73 6.76
N GLN A 59 -17.00 4.47 6.21
CA GLN A 59 -15.87 3.85 5.49
C GLN A 59 -15.15 2.81 6.36
N ARG A 60 -15.05 3.05 7.67
CA ARG A 60 -14.44 2.12 8.63
C ARG A 60 -15.24 0.81 8.74
N GLU A 61 -16.56 0.90 8.74
CA GLU A 61 -17.43 -0.28 8.82
C GLU A 61 -17.37 -1.10 7.54
N LYS A 62 -17.31 -0.46 6.36
CA LYS A 62 -17.06 -1.15 5.09
C LYS A 62 -15.71 -1.90 5.10
N ILE A 63 -14.67 -1.28 5.65
CA ILE A 63 -13.35 -1.92 5.80
C ILE A 63 -13.44 -3.15 6.71
N LYS A 64 -14.18 -3.06 7.81
CA LYS A 64 -14.39 -4.19 8.73
C LYS A 64 -15.16 -5.32 8.06
N ILE A 65 -16.24 -5.01 7.32
CA ILE A 65 -17.01 -6.02 6.56
C ILE A 65 -16.08 -6.76 5.59
N THR A 66 -15.30 -6.05 4.79
CA THR A 66 -14.33 -6.68 3.89
C THR A 66 -13.27 -7.51 4.62
N ALA A 67 -12.83 -7.07 5.80
CA ALA A 67 -11.89 -7.84 6.61
C ALA A 67 -12.51 -9.16 7.10
N GLN A 68 -13.78 -9.16 7.49
CA GLN A 68 -14.51 -10.36 7.90
C GLN A 68 -14.71 -11.31 6.72
N GLU A 69 -15.15 -10.81 5.56
CA GLU A 69 -15.30 -11.62 4.34
C GLU A 69 -13.99 -12.34 3.96
N ILE A 70 -12.86 -11.63 4.07
CA ILE A 70 -11.54 -12.24 3.83
C ILE A 70 -11.24 -13.32 4.87
N LYS A 71 -11.46 -13.04 6.15
CA LYS A 71 -11.22 -14.03 7.22
C LYS A 71 -12.01 -15.30 6.95
N GLU A 72 -13.31 -15.18 6.71
CA GLU A 72 -14.20 -16.32 6.42
C GLU A 72 -13.72 -17.12 5.19
N ARG A 73 -13.42 -16.42 4.08
CA ARG A 73 -13.00 -17.08 2.84
C ARG A 73 -11.67 -17.80 2.97
N TYR A 74 -10.70 -17.21 3.67
CA TYR A 74 -9.35 -17.75 3.77
C TYR A 74 -9.14 -18.64 5.00
N SER A 75 -10.10 -18.67 5.93
CA SER A 75 -10.14 -19.62 7.04
C SER A 75 -11.08 -20.80 6.80
N SER A 76 -11.69 -20.92 5.61
CA SER A 76 -12.56 -22.05 5.30
C SER A 76 -11.77 -23.36 5.41
N GLY A 77 -12.21 -24.27 6.30
CA GLY A 77 -11.52 -25.53 6.58
C GLY A 77 -10.52 -25.48 7.74
N PHE A 78 -10.42 -24.36 8.46
CA PHE A 78 -9.68 -24.23 9.72
C PHE A 78 -10.61 -23.83 10.85
N SER A 79 -10.20 -24.06 12.10
CA SER A 79 -11.01 -23.72 13.28
C SER A 79 -11.05 -22.21 13.53
N SER A 80 -10.05 -21.47 13.05
CA SER A 80 -9.98 -20.00 13.17
C SER A 80 -9.12 -19.36 12.06
N PRO A 81 -9.30 -18.06 11.77
CA PRO A 81 -8.41 -17.30 10.90
C PRO A 81 -6.94 -17.32 11.36
N GLU A 82 -6.72 -17.34 12.67
CA GLU A 82 -5.40 -17.44 13.30
C GLU A 82 -4.75 -18.79 12.99
N GLU A 83 -5.52 -19.88 13.03
CA GLU A 83 -5.03 -21.21 12.65
C GLU A 83 -4.66 -21.26 11.16
N ALA A 84 -5.55 -20.76 10.28
CA ALA A 84 -5.28 -20.71 8.84
C ALA A 84 -4.00 -19.92 8.53
N ARG A 85 -3.80 -18.81 9.24
CA ARG A 85 -2.59 -17.98 9.15
C ARG A 85 -1.35 -18.71 9.62
N ASN A 86 -1.41 -19.40 10.76
CA ASN A 86 -0.29 -20.18 11.28
C ASN A 86 0.06 -21.35 10.35
N LYS A 87 -0.94 -22.01 9.76
CA LYS A 87 -0.73 -23.07 8.77
C LYS A 87 -0.10 -22.55 7.49
N SER A 88 -0.48 -21.35 7.06
CA SER A 88 0.18 -20.68 5.93
C SER A 88 1.65 -20.38 6.25
N LEU A 89 1.94 -19.87 7.45
CA LEU A 89 3.30 -19.62 7.94
C LEU A 89 4.17 -20.88 7.92
N GLU A 90 3.66 -22.01 8.39
CA GLU A 90 4.37 -23.30 8.38
C GLU A 90 4.75 -23.75 6.96
N LYS A 91 3.93 -23.44 5.96
CA LYS A 91 4.16 -23.85 4.57
C LYS A 91 5.18 -22.98 3.85
N TRP A 92 5.08 -21.66 3.96
CA TRP A 92 5.98 -20.76 3.22
C TRP A 92 7.32 -20.53 3.92
N ASN A 93 7.35 -20.54 5.25
CA ASN A 93 8.57 -20.30 6.03
C ASN A 93 9.16 -21.61 6.56
N THR A 94 9.91 -22.29 5.70
CA THR A 94 10.56 -23.59 5.97
C THR A 94 11.98 -23.45 6.54
N ILE A 95 12.38 -22.24 6.95
CA ILE A 95 13.69 -21.98 7.54
C ILE A 95 13.82 -22.78 8.86
N ILE A 96 14.85 -23.63 8.93
CA ILE A 96 15.13 -24.47 10.11
C ILE A 96 15.64 -23.63 11.27
N ASP A 97 16.51 -22.65 10.99
CA ASP A 97 17.03 -21.76 12.02
C ASP A 97 15.91 -20.89 12.60
N SER A 98 15.63 -21.10 13.88
CA SER A 98 14.51 -20.45 14.58
C SER A 98 14.61 -18.93 14.62
N LYS A 99 15.83 -18.38 14.68
CA LYS A 99 16.08 -16.94 14.73
C LYS A 99 15.76 -16.31 13.37
N ASN A 100 16.34 -16.84 12.30
CA ASN A 100 16.10 -16.37 10.94
C ASN A 100 14.63 -16.56 10.53
N ARG A 101 14.01 -17.69 10.89
CA ARG A 101 12.58 -17.94 10.68
C ARG A 101 11.73 -16.86 11.33
N ARG A 102 11.99 -16.53 12.61
CA ARG A 102 11.27 -15.49 13.34
C ARG A 102 11.49 -14.11 12.74
N ASN A 103 12.73 -13.75 12.39
CA ASN A 103 13.05 -12.45 11.80
C ASN A 103 12.28 -12.24 10.49
N LEU A 104 12.36 -13.20 9.55
CA LEU A 104 11.63 -13.13 8.29
C LEU A 104 10.11 -13.03 8.50
N THR A 105 9.58 -13.77 9.48
CA THR A 105 8.16 -13.69 9.83
C THR A 105 7.79 -12.28 10.27
N ILE A 106 8.57 -11.68 11.18
CA ILE A 106 8.34 -10.33 11.68
C ILE A 106 8.43 -9.30 10.54
N ASP A 107 9.38 -9.46 9.63
CA ASP A 107 9.56 -8.55 8.49
C ASP A 107 8.34 -8.59 7.55
N VAL A 108 7.84 -9.79 7.23
CA VAL A 108 6.63 -9.96 6.41
C VAL A 108 5.38 -9.44 7.14
N GLU A 109 5.26 -9.68 8.45
CA GLU A 109 4.17 -9.13 9.26
C GLU A 109 4.17 -7.60 9.28
N ASN A 110 5.33 -6.98 9.46
CA ASN A 110 5.49 -5.53 9.43
C ASN A 110 5.14 -4.96 8.05
N LEU A 111 5.59 -5.63 6.98
CA LEU A 111 5.21 -5.26 5.62
C LEU A 111 3.69 -5.30 5.41
N ALA A 112 3.03 -6.37 5.84
CA ALA A 112 1.57 -6.52 5.74
C ALA A 112 0.85 -5.45 6.58
N LYS A 113 1.31 -5.20 7.81
CA LYS A 113 0.79 -4.17 8.70
C LYS A 113 0.89 -2.78 8.10
N ASP A 114 1.99 -2.45 7.44
CA ASP A 114 2.16 -1.15 6.78
C ASP A 114 1.21 -0.97 5.61
N GLN A 115 0.89 -2.05 4.89
CA GLN A 115 -0.10 -1.99 3.82
C GLN A 115 -1.51 -1.82 4.37
N ALA A 116 -1.85 -2.50 5.47
CA ALA A 116 -3.09 -2.27 6.19
C ALA A 116 -3.21 -0.81 6.68
N ARG A 117 -2.12 -0.24 7.23
CA ARG A 117 -2.08 1.18 7.63
C ARG A 117 -2.34 2.12 6.45
N LYS A 118 -1.71 1.87 5.29
CA LYS A 118 -1.94 2.68 4.07
C LYS A 118 -3.40 2.63 3.63
N ILE A 119 -4.03 1.46 3.71
CA ILE A 119 -5.46 1.30 3.43
C ILE A 119 -6.30 2.16 4.38
N LEU A 120 -6.03 2.08 5.69
CA LEU A 120 -6.76 2.84 6.71
C LEU A 120 -6.56 4.36 6.59
N GLN A 121 -5.38 4.80 6.18
CA GLN A 121 -5.03 6.22 6.04
C GLN A 121 -5.57 6.88 4.76
N LYS A 122 -5.90 6.09 3.73
CA LYS A 122 -6.32 6.61 2.44
C LYS A 122 -7.71 7.23 2.53
N ARG A 123 -7.75 8.56 2.63
CA ARG A 123 -8.99 9.35 2.61
C ARG A 123 -9.46 9.54 1.17
N GLY A 124 -10.76 9.39 0.92
CA GLY A 124 -11.39 9.79 -0.35
C GLY A 124 -11.34 8.78 -1.50
N SER A 125 -10.50 7.75 -1.47
CA SER A 125 -10.73 6.55 -2.28
C SER A 125 -11.52 5.58 -1.43
N GLY A 126 -12.68 5.10 -1.88
CA GLY A 126 -13.57 4.23 -1.12
C GLY A 126 -12.88 3.03 -0.45
N ALA A 127 -13.61 2.36 0.44
CA ALA A 127 -13.12 1.16 1.11
C ALA A 127 -12.58 0.14 0.09
N PRO A 128 -11.44 -0.50 0.35
CA PRO A 128 -10.90 -1.51 -0.55
C PRO A 128 -11.88 -2.68 -0.63
N THR A 129 -12.01 -3.27 -1.82
CA THR A 129 -12.71 -4.53 -2.01
C THR A 129 -11.82 -5.71 -1.61
N MET A 130 -12.42 -6.87 -1.36
CA MET A 130 -11.68 -8.11 -1.13
C MET A 130 -10.69 -8.39 -2.26
N GLU A 131 -11.14 -8.29 -3.52
CA GLU A 131 -10.28 -8.48 -4.70
C GLU A 131 -9.06 -7.56 -4.69
N ARG A 132 -9.23 -6.32 -4.25
CA ARG A 132 -8.12 -5.37 -4.17
C ARG A 132 -7.08 -5.80 -3.14
N ILE A 133 -7.51 -6.34 -2.01
CA ILE A 133 -6.60 -6.87 -0.98
C ILE A 133 -5.90 -8.14 -1.50
N ILE A 134 -6.61 -9.03 -2.19
CA ILE A 134 -6.03 -10.23 -2.80
C ILE A 134 -4.94 -9.86 -3.82
N GLN A 135 -5.24 -8.95 -4.74
CA GLN A 135 -4.28 -8.45 -5.73
C GLN A 135 -3.08 -7.78 -5.06
N LEU A 136 -3.32 -6.95 -4.04
CA LEU A 136 -2.25 -6.29 -3.29
C LEU A 136 -1.33 -7.32 -2.65
N SER A 137 -1.88 -8.34 -2.01
CA SER A 137 -1.09 -9.42 -1.40
C SER A 137 -0.33 -10.26 -2.42
N ASN A 138 -0.92 -10.51 -3.59
CA ASN A 138 -0.22 -11.18 -4.70
C ASN A 138 1.02 -10.39 -5.11
N ASN A 139 0.84 -9.09 -5.39
CA ASN A 139 1.94 -8.20 -5.75
C ASN A 139 3.02 -8.08 -4.66
N LEU A 140 2.67 -8.29 -3.39
CA LEU A 140 3.65 -8.34 -2.30
C LEU A 140 4.43 -9.66 -2.31
N ALA A 141 3.76 -10.79 -2.51
CA ALA A 141 4.39 -12.11 -2.54
C ALA A 141 5.30 -12.32 -3.77
N GLU A 142 4.98 -11.66 -4.88
CA GLU A 142 5.74 -11.70 -6.15
C GLU A 142 6.97 -10.81 -6.18
N LYS A 143 7.26 -10.03 -5.13
CA LYS A 143 8.46 -9.20 -5.11
C LYS A 143 9.74 -10.02 -5.11
N ASP A 144 10.76 -9.51 -5.79
CA ASP A 144 12.10 -10.12 -5.92
C ASP A 144 12.73 -10.50 -4.56
N VAL A 145 12.47 -9.69 -3.52
CA VAL A 145 12.95 -9.95 -2.14
C VAL A 145 12.46 -11.28 -1.57
N PHE A 146 11.43 -11.87 -2.16
CA PHE A 146 10.84 -13.13 -1.75
C PHE A 146 11.11 -14.27 -2.74
N ASP A 147 11.95 -14.11 -3.76
CA ASP A 147 12.15 -15.11 -4.82
C ASP A 147 12.60 -16.47 -4.31
N GLN A 148 13.31 -16.50 -3.18
CA GLN A 148 13.76 -17.73 -2.53
C GLN A 148 12.61 -18.51 -1.85
N ILE A 149 11.43 -17.91 -1.68
CA ILE A 149 10.27 -18.56 -1.08
C ILE A 149 9.59 -19.44 -2.13
N ARG A 150 9.65 -20.77 -1.91
CA ARG A 150 9.04 -21.77 -2.80
C ARG A 150 7.51 -21.68 -2.85
N ASP A 151 6.87 -21.58 -1.68
CA ASP A 151 5.41 -21.55 -1.61
C ASP A 151 4.89 -20.10 -1.55
N LYS A 152 4.86 -19.47 -2.72
CA LYS A 152 4.35 -18.10 -2.90
C LYS A 152 2.87 -17.98 -2.56
N LYS A 153 2.09 -19.04 -2.78
CA LYS A 153 0.66 -19.05 -2.47
C LYS A 153 0.42 -19.00 -0.97
N SER A 154 1.12 -19.83 -0.20
CA SER A 154 1.03 -19.78 1.27
C SER A 154 1.56 -18.47 1.84
N LEU A 155 2.57 -17.84 1.21
CA LEU A 155 3.01 -16.49 1.58
C LEU A 155 1.90 -15.45 1.30
N GLN A 156 1.26 -15.52 0.14
CA GLN A 156 0.14 -14.65 -0.21
C GLN A 156 -1.00 -14.80 0.81
N ASP A 157 -1.43 -16.03 1.10
CA ASP A 157 -2.51 -16.31 2.06
C ASP A 157 -2.16 -15.76 3.46
N PHE A 158 -0.90 -15.94 3.89
CA PHE A 158 -0.41 -15.35 5.14
C PHE A 158 -0.49 -13.82 5.16
N ILE A 159 -0.11 -13.15 4.07
CA ILE A 159 -0.19 -11.69 3.94
C ILE A 159 -1.65 -11.23 3.94
N ILE A 160 -2.53 -11.90 3.20
CA ILE A 160 -3.97 -11.60 3.13
C ILE A 160 -4.60 -11.64 4.53
N LEU A 161 -4.41 -12.75 5.24
CA LEU A 161 -4.95 -12.94 6.59
C LEU A 161 -4.36 -11.94 7.60
N THR A 162 -3.08 -11.59 7.44
CA THR A 162 -2.43 -10.58 8.29
C THR A 162 -2.99 -9.18 8.05
N ILE A 163 -3.21 -8.79 6.78
CA ILE A 163 -3.85 -7.51 6.46
C ILE A 163 -5.27 -7.47 7.04
N ALA A 164 -6.08 -8.50 6.80
CA ALA A 164 -7.45 -8.59 7.31
C ALA A 164 -7.50 -8.48 8.83
N LYS A 165 -6.57 -9.12 9.55
CA LYS A 165 -6.42 -8.98 11.00
C LYS A 165 -6.25 -7.53 11.43
N TYR A 166 -5.44 -6.73 10.74
CA TYR A 166 -5.20 -5.33 11.09
C TYR A 166 -6.30 -4.37 10.65
N LEU A 167 -7.06 -4.72 9.61
CA LEU A 167 -8.21 -3.93 9.15
C LEU A 167 -9.43 -4.05 10.07
N ASP A 168 -9.53 -5.16 10.81
CA ASP A 168 -10.63 -5.45 11.73
C ASP A 168 -10.49 -4.78 13.12
N GLN A 169 -9.32 -4.20 13.43
CA GLN A 169 -9.03 -3.53 14.71
C GLN A 169 -9.74 -2.16 14.82
#